data_AF-A0A6J4R699-F1
#
_entry.id   AF-A0A6J4R699-F1
#
_cell.length_a   1.000
_cell.length_b   1.000
_cell.length_c   1.000
_cell.angle_alpha   90.00
_cell.angle_beta   90.00
_cell.angle_gamma   90.00
#
_symmetry.space_group_name_H-M   'P 1'
#
loop_
_entity.id
_entity.type
_entity.pdbx_description
1 polymer ?
#
loop_
_entity_poly.entity_id
_entity_poly.type
_entity_poly.pdbx_seq_one_letter_code
_entity_poly.pdbx_strand_id
1 'polypeptide(L)'
;MPGKRIDDLTDLTVQGIWEAHLEGELAQADVVDQMAVRAAGMLAEKGHWTWMFQAATEELTSWQDLHWNYWVVDPNNGCIWEWHAI
;
A
#
# COMPACT_ATOMS: atom_id res chain seq x y z
N MET A 1 8.74 -16.49 -14.38
CA MET A 1 7.32 -16.11 -14.55
C MET A 1 7.27 -14.61 -14.48
N PRO A 2 6.44 -13.90 -15.27
CA PRO A 2 6.21 -12.48 -15.00
C PRO A 2 5.59 -12.38 -13.60
N GLY A 3 6.17 -11.55 -12.72
CA GLY A 3 5.62 -11.32 -11.39
C GLY A 3 4.23 -10.67 -11.47
N LYS A 4 3.46 -10.76 -10.39
CA LYS A 4 2.13 -10.16 -10.25
C LYS A 4 2.23 -8.64 -10.12
N ARG A 5 1.19 -7.94 -10.56
CA ARG A 5 0.93 -6.53 -10.23
C ARG A 5 0.21 -6.45 -8.88
N ILE A 6 0.17 -5.28 -8.25
CA ILE A 6 -0.61 -5.13 -7.02
C ILE A 6 -2.10 -5.38 -7.27
N ASP A 7 -2.63 -4.91 -8.40
CA ASP A 7 -4.04 -5.13 -8.78
C ASP A 7 -4.38 -6.62 -9.01
N ASP A 8 -3.39 -7.50 -9.18
CA ASP A 8 -3.56 -8.94 -9.32
C ASP A 8 -3.62 -9.67 -7.96
N LEU A 9 -3.38 -8.97 -6.84
CA LEU A 9 -3.41 -9.57 -5.52
C LEU A 9 -4.84 -9.82 -5.04
N THR A 10 -5.05 -10.96 -4.40
CA THR A 10 -6.32 -11.31 -3.73
C THR A 10 -6.49 -10.62 -2.39
N ASP A 11 -5.38 -10.22 -1.77
CA ASP A 11 -5.35 -9.52 -0.49
C ASP A 11 -4.62 -8.19 -0.67
N LEU A 12 -5.40 -7.11 -0.69
CA LEU A 12 -4.91 -5.74 -0.81
C LEU A 12 -4.70 -5.08 0.56
N THR A 13 -4.68 -5.85 1.65
CA THR A 13 -4.25 -5.31 2.94
C THR A 13 -2.76 -5.02 2.95
N VAL A 14 -2.32 -4.20 3.90
CA VAL A 14 -0.89 -3.99 4.20
C VAL A 14 -0.17 -5.33 4.39
N GLN A 15 -0.79 -6.26 5.13
CA GLN A 15 -0.24 -7.60 5.31
C GLN A 15 -0.08 -8.33 3.97
N GLY A 16 -1.15 -8.45 3.18
CA GLY A 16 -1.12 -9.17 1.90
C GLY A 16 -0.10 -8.61 0.90
N ILE A 17 -0.04 -7.28 0.78
CA ILE A 17 0.93 -6.61 -0.11
C ILE A 17 2.36 -6.83 0.39
N TRP A 18 2.59 -6.71 1.70
CA TRP A 18 3.93 -6.86 2.27
C TRP A 18 4.44 -8.30 2.19
N GLU A 19 3.59 -9.28 2.47
CA GLU A 19 3.94 -10.71 2.33
C GLU A 19 4.23 -11.07 0.86
N ALA A 20 3.39 -10.65 -0.09
CA ALA A 20 3.63 -10.87 -1.51
C ALA A 20 4.94 -10.23 -2.01
N HIS A 21 5.32 -9.08 -1.46
CA HIS A 21 6.63 -8.48 -1.71
C HIS A 21 7.77 -9.35 -1.17
N LEU A 22 7.69 -9.79 0.09
CA LEU A 22 8.72 -10.61 0.73
C LEU A 22 8.91 -11.98 0.05
N GLU A 23 7.83 -12.54 -0.49
CA GLU A 23 7.84 -13.78 -1.26
C GLU A 23 8.36 -13.61 -2.70
N GLY A 24 8.60 -12.37 -3.12
CA GLY A 24 9.07 -12.04 -4.47
C GLY A 24 8.00 -12.26 -5.54
N GLU A 25 6.72 -12.25 -5.16
CA GLU A 25 5.61 -12.45 -6.11
C GLU A 25 5.39 -11.21 -7.00
N LEU A 26 5.75 -10.01 -6.50
CA LEU A 26 5.47 -8.74 -7.18
C LEU A 26 6.55 -8.36 -8.19
N ALA A 27 6.14 -8.03 -9.42
CA ALA A 27 7.04 -7.58 -10.47
C ALA A 27 7.60 -6.16 -10.25
N GLN A 28 6.90 -5.32 -9.47
CA GLN A 28 7.25 -3.90 -9.21
C GLN A 28 7.63 -3.13 -10.47
N ALA A 29 6.92 -3.42 -11.57
CA ALA A 29 7.31 -3.03 -12.92
C ALA A 29 7.10 -1.52 -13.19
N ASP A 30 6.26 -0.86 -12.42
CA ASP A 30 6.09 0.59 -12.46
C ASP A 30 6.28 1.25 -11.09
N VAL A 31 6.34 2.59 -11.14
CA VAL A 31 6.54 3.44 -9.96
C VAL A 31 5.37 3.30 -8.98
N VAL A 32 4.16 3.06 -9.48
CA VAL A 32 2.93 2.95 -8.67
C VAL A 32 2.97 1.71 -7.78
N ASP A 33 3.34 0.54 -8.34
CA ASP A 33 3.54 -0.70 -7.58
C ASP A 33 4.64 -0.51 -6.51
N GLN A 34 5.73 0.18 -6.86
CA GLN A 34 6.82 0.48 -5.91
C GLN A 34 6.36 1.38 -4.76
N MET A 35 5.54 2.40 -5.07
CA MET A 35 4.98 3.31 -4.04
C MET A 35 4.08 2.56 -3.07
N ALA A 36 3.23 1.68 -3.58
CA ALA A 36 2.33 0.88 -2.75
C ALA A 36 3.07 -0.15 -1.89
N VAL A 37 4.09 -0.84 -2.41
CA VAL A 37 4.96 -1.73 -1.60
C VAL A 37 5.67 -0.94 -0.49
N ARG A 38 6.23 0.22 -0.83
CA ARG A 38 6.94 1.06 0.14
C ARG A 38 6.01 1.58 1.24
N ALA A 39 4.82 2.03 0.86
CA ALA A 39 3.77 2.43 1.80
C ALA A 39 3.35 1.25 2.71
N ALA A 40 3.14 0.05 2.13
CA ALA A 40 2.83 -1.15 2.90
C ALA A 40 3.91 -1.47 3.94
N GLY A 41 5.20 -1.41 3.57
CA GLY A 41 6.30 -1.64 4.51
C GLY A 41 6.30 -0.69 5.70
N MET A 42 6.09 0.62 5.48
CA MET A 42 6.04 1.58 6.60
C MET A 42 4.77 1.43 7.45
N LEU A 43 3.63 1.13 6.82
CA LEU A 43 2.39 0.88 7.54
C LEU A 43 2.51 -0.37 8.41
N ALA A 44 3.17 -1.42 7.90
CA ALA A 44 3.54 -2.62 8.64
C ALA A 44 4.42 -2.29 9.86
N GLU A 45 5.49 -1.49 9.69
CA GLU A 45 6.35 -1.03 10.80
C GLU A 45 5.57 -0.26 11.88
N LYS A 46 4.52 0.46 11.49
CA LYS A 46 3.65 1.23 12.40
C LYS A 46 2.48 0.40 12.98
N GLY A 47 2.30 -0.85 12.54
CA GLY A 47 1.25 -1.74 13.04
C GLY A 47 -0.10 -1.65 12.33
N HIS A 48 -0.19 -0.98 11.17
CA HIS A 48 -1.42 -0.79 10.39
C HIS A 48 -1.71 -1.97 9.44
N TRP A 49 -1.47 -3.20 9.89
CA TRP A 49 -1.49 -4.42 9.07
C TRP A 49 -2.78 -4.69 8.30
N THR A 50 -3.92 -4.26 8.84
CA THR A 50 -5.24 -4.54 8.27
C THR A 50 -5.76 -3.41 7.37
N TRP A 51 -4.99 -2.34 7.18
CA TRP A 51 -5.39 -1.25 6.29
C TRP A 51 -5.42 -1.74 4.85
N MET A 52 -6.47 -1.38 4.12
CA MET A 52 -6.71 -1.83 2.75
C MET A 52 -6.25 -0.78 1.75
N PHE A 53 -5.39 -1.17 0.82
CA PHE A 53 -4.95 -0.33 -0.28
C PHE A 53 -6.14 0.04 -1.18
N GLN A 54 -6.20 1.32 -1.58
CA GLN A 54 -7.27 1.84 -2.44
C GLN A 54 -6.73 2.31 -3.79
N ALA A 55 -5.62 3.07 -3.77
CA ALA A 55 -5.00 3.60 -4.98
C ALA A 55 -3.58 4.09 -4.70
N ALA A 56 -2.78 4.23 -5.74
CA ALA A 56 -1.49 4.91 -5.69
C ALA A 56 -1.28 5.81 -6.91
N THR A 57 -0.51 6.87 -6.69
CA THR A 57 0.12 7.68 -7.73
C THR A 57 1.64 7.47 -7.65
N GLU A 58 2.40 8.19 -8.47
CA GLU A 58 3.87 8.21 -8.38
C GLU A 58 4.38 8.87 -7.08
N GLU A 59 3.52 9.59 -6.35
CA GLU A 59 3.90 10.38 -5.18
C GLU A 59 3.22 9.93 -3.88
N LEU A 60 1.97 9.47 -3.95
CA LEU A 60 1.13 9.23 -2.78
C LEU A 60 0.36 7.92 -2.90
N THR A 61 -0.04 7.37 -1.76
CA THR A 61 -0.88 6.18 -1.69
C THR A 61 -2.08 6.43 -0.80
N SER A 62 -3.21 5.81 -1.13
CA SER A 62 -4.47 5.93 -0.40
C SER A 62 -4.83 4.58 0.21
N TRP A 63 -5.23 4.61 1.48
CA TRP A 63 -5.53 3.44 2.29
C TRP A 63 -6.84 3.64 3.04
N GLN A 64 -7.50 2.55 3.38
CA GLN A 64 -8.71 2.55 4.20
C GLN A 64 -8.46 1.75 5.49
N ASP A 65 -8.80 2.32 6.64
CA ASP A 65 -8.72 1.60 7.92
C ASP A 65 -9.98 0.75 8.18
N LEU A 66 -9.98 -0.01 9.29
CA LEU A 66 -11.12 -0.85 9.69
C LEU A 66 -12.38 -0.05 10.07
N HIS A 67 -12.26 1.26 10.27
CA HIS A 67 -13.35 2.17 10.58
C HIS A 67 -13.88 2.90 9.35
N TRP A 68 -13.44 2.50 8.14
CA TRP A 68 -13.82 3.11 6.86
C TRP A 68 -13.29 4.54 6.67
N ASN A 69 -12.31 4.97 7.48
CA ASN A 69 -11.64 6.24 7.24
C ASN A 69 -10.60 6.08 6.13
N TYR A 70 -10.45 7.11 5.32
CA TYR A 70 -9.47 7.15 4.24
C TYR A 70 -8.23 7.91 4.69
N TRP A 71 -7.08 7.35 4.39
CA TRP A 71 -5.78 7.84 4.78
C TRP A 71 -4.90 8.00 3.56
N VAL A 72 -4.19 9.12 3.48
CA VAL A 72 -3.13 9.32 2.50
C VAL A 72 -1.80 9.07 3.20
N VAL A 73 -0.95 8.31 2.52
CA VAL A 73 0.39 7.96 2.98
C VAL A 73 1.37 8.41 1.92
N ASP A 74 2.34 9.22 2.33
CA ASP A 74 3.50 9.57 1.53
C ASP A 74 4.57 8.49 1.71
N PRO A 75 4.81 7.64 0.69
CA PRO A 75 5.78 6.56 0.77
C PRO A 75 7.23 7.02 0.93
N ASN A 76 7.53 8.29 0.64
CA ASN A 76 8.90 8.80 0.63
C ASN A 76 9.38 9.30 1.99
N ASN A 77 8.48 9.90 2.78
CA ASN A 77 8.81 10.46 4.09
C ASN A 77 8.04 9.81 5.26
N GLY A 78 7.06 8.95 4.98
CA GLY A 78 6.28 8.25 6.00
C GLY A 78 5.22 9.10 6.69
N CYS A 79 4.89 10.28 6.14
CA CYS A 79 3.76 11.09 6.58
C CYS A 79 2.45 10.36 6.27
N ILE A 80 1.53 10.41 7.24
CA ILE A 80 0.20 9.80 7.16
C ILE A 80 -0.80 10.87 7.60
N TRP A 81 -1.82 11.13 6.79
CA TRP A 81 -2.89 12.05 7.17
C TRP A 81 -4.25 11.55 6.70
N GLU A 82 -5.26 11.83 7.51
CA GLU A 82 -6.64 11.46 7.22
C GLU A 82 -7.19 12.37 6.12
N TRP A 83 -7.81 11.76 5.11
CA TRP A 83 -8.55 12.47 4.09
C TRP A 83 -9.85 13.00 4.69
N HIS A 84 -9.83 14.27 5.09
CA HIS A 84 -11.05 14.98 5.45
C HIS A 84 -11.75 15.40 4.16
N ALA A 85 -12.92 14.81 3.89
CA ALA A 85 -13.83 15.40 2.91
C ALA A 85 -14.20 16.81 3.42
N ILE A 86 -13.86 17.83 2.64
CA ILE A 86 -14.22 19.23 2.88
C ILE A 86 -15.74 19.38 2.79
#